data_AF-A0A1H9QMS5-F1
#
_entry.id   AF-A0A1H9QMS5-F1
#
_cell.length_a   1.000
_cell.length_b   1.000
_cell.length_c   1.000
_cell.angle_alpha   90.00
_cell.angle_beta   90.00
_cell.angle_gamma   90.00
#
_symmetry.space_group_name_H-M   'P 1'
#
loop_
_entity.id
_entity.type
_entity.pdbx_description
1 polymer ?
#
loop_
_entity_poly.entity_id
_entity_poly.type
_entity_poly.pdbx_seq_one_letter_code
_entity_poly.pdbx_strand_id
1 'polypeptide(L)'
;MRTAALLVLLALLAGCVASPPEQVRLTVLADRDLADLRPLLDDLRRETGVELAMEYVDDPDVELASGRYRHDLAWPVTDRYLHLREKAEGRSNALPTSTTVMSSPLVVGVRPAAAARLGATPSWADIADRAAAGELRFGMTDPAGSGSGLAALVGVATAAAGTGGALTSEQVSCVALGGFLTGQVLRPRTSTELLAQFIARQDEVDAVVEHESTLLALNASGKLRAPLEIVYPRDGMMLSRFPLILLDPARRDGYQRATTWLQGERAQRWIMEHTSRRAADPALERPQRLRAPIGNALYFPDRQEVLDALLAAYRRLTSGGTHQVVFVLDYSASMAGPRVERLRAAFAALSGTGTGGFARFHLGETITVLRFAGTVLQQQEVTITGQSDVDSLAPVVAAAADGRGTAIWSALDQAYRSVRGDAVVVLMTDGENNAGISAAEFLGAGKRPVPTYAVALGEADPAELDGVARSTGGRVVEATEASLEAAVREIRGCR
;
A
#
# COMPACT_ATOMS: atom_id res chain seq x y z
N MET A 1 74.67 -46.97 -2.23
CA MET A 1 73.71 -46.45 -3.25
C MET A 1 72.24 -46.60 -2.82
N ARG A 2 71.87 -46.37 -1.55
CA ARG A 2 70.47 -46.47 -1.07
C ARG A 2 69.97 -45.22 -0.33
N THR A 3 70.84 -44.25 -0.07
CA THR A 3 70.52 -43.00 0.63
C THR A 3 70.17 -41.84 -0.30
N ALA A 4 70.52 -41.92 -1.59
CA ALA A 4 70.19 -40.88 -2.58
C ALA A 4 68.75 -40.98 -3.13
N ALA A 5 68.09 -42.14 -3.00
CA ALA A 5 66.73 -42.35 -3.48
C ALA A 5 65.65 -41.81 -2.52
N LEU A 6 65.97 -41.60 -1.24
CA LEU A 6 65.01 -41.11 -0.25
C LEU A 6 64.83 -39.57 -0.29
N LEU A 7 65.84 -38.84 -0.75
CA LEU A 7 65.80 -37.37 -0.86
C LEU A 7 65.04 -36.86 -2.10
N VAL A 8 64.88 -37.69 -3.12
CA VAL A 8 64.09 -37.34 -4.32
C VAL A 8 62.58 -37.58 -4.08
N LEU A 9 62.21 -38.48 -3.17
CA LEU A 9 60.80 -38.75 -2.85
C LEU A 9 60.17 -37.68 -1.93
N LEU A 10 60.97 -36.96 -1.13
CA LEU A 10 60.49 -35.86 -0.28
C LEU A 10 60.31 -34.52 -1.03
N ALA A 11 60.93 -34.35 -2.20
CA ALA A 11 60.78 -33.15 -3.02
C ALA A 11 59.50 -33.14 -3.89
N LEU A 12 58.84 -34.29 -4.04
CA LEU A 12 57.60 -34.43 -4.83
C LEU A 12 56.31 -34.27 -3.99
N LEU A 13 56.41 -34.10 -2.67
CA LEU A 13 55.26 -33.86 -1.78
C LEU A 13 55.07 -32.38 -1.40
N ALA A 14 55.94 -31.48 -1.85
CA ALA A 14 55.80 -30.03 -1.62
C ALA A 14 54.96 -29.30 -2.70
N GLY A 15 54.54 -30.01 -3.76
CA GLY A 15 53.85 -29.44 -4.91
C GLY A 15 52.32 -29.58 -4.84
N CYS A 16 51.68 -29.07 -3.79
CA CYS A 16 50.23 -28.82 -3.74
C CYS A 16 49.88 -27.90 -2.56
N VAL A 17 50.69 -26.87 -2.29
CA VAL A 17 50.20 -25.76 -1.48
C VAL A 17 49.47 -24.85 -2.43
N ALA A 18 48.15 -24.99 -2.52
CA ALA A 18 47.30 -24.07 -3.26
C ALA A 18 47.65 -22.65 -2.83
N SER A 19 48.13 -21.82 -3.77
CA SER A 19 48.35 -20.39 -3.51
C SER A 19 47.07 -19.83 -2.90
N PRO A 20 47.14 -19.04 -1.80
CA PRO A 20 45.96 -18.45 -1.23
C PRO A 20 45.22 -17.64 -2.32
N PRO A 21 43.89 -17.75 -2.40
CA PRO A 21 43.14 -17.08 -3.45
C PRO A 21 43.42 -15.58 -3.43
N GLU A 22 43.53 -14.99 -4.63
CA GLU A 22 43.74 -13.55 -4.78
C GLU A 22 42.67 -12.79 -3.99
N GLN A 23 43.12 -11.90 -3.10
CA GLN A 23 42.23 -11.12 -2.26
C GLN A 23 41.64 -9.96 -3.06
N VAL A 24 40.32 -9.97 -3.22
CA VAL A 24 39.57 -8.94 -3.95
C VAL A 24 38.59 -8.31 -2.97
N ARG A 25 38.61 -6.99 -2.83
CA ARG A 25 37.62 -6.25 -2.04
C ARG A 25 36.65 -5.54 -2.96
N LEU A 26 35.34 -5.77 -2.74
CA LEU A 26 34.25 -5.16 -3.49
C LEU A 26 33.38 -4.36 -2.55
N THR A 27 33.14 -3.09 -2.85
CA THR A 27 32.20 -2.22 -2.15
C THR A 27 30.78 -2.54 -2.56
N VAL A 28 29.87 -2.70 -1.59
CA VAL A 28 28.49 -3.14 -1.84
C VAL A 28 27.51 -2.16 -1.21
N LEU A 29 26.68 -1.50 -2.01
CA LEU A 29 25.50 -0.79 -1.53
C LEU A 29 24.44 -1.81 -1.15
N ALA A 30 24.21 -2.03 0.15
CA ALA A 30 23.45 -3.16 0.64
C ALA A 30 22.22 -2.73 1.43
N ASP A 31 21.15 -3.51 1.30
CA ASP A 31 19.98 -3.34 2.15
C ASP A 31 20.33 -3.69 3.60
N ARG A 32 19.88 -2.87 4.56
CA ARG A 32 20.14 -3.07 5.99
C ARG A 32 19.66 -4.43 6.49
N ASP A 33 18.62 -5.01 5.89
CA ASP A 33 18.13 -6.33 6.27
C ASP A 33 19.18 -7.43 6.06
N LEU A 34 20.20 -7.20 5.22
CA LEU A 34 21.30 -8.13 4.97
C LEU A 34 22.37 -8.15 6.07
N ALA A 35 22.21 -7.38 7.15
CA ALA A 35 23.16 -7.35 8.26
C ALA A 35 23.32 -8.73 8.93
N ASP A 36 22.27 -9.56 8.91
CA ASP A 36 22.28 -10.92 9.44
C ASP A 36 23.14 -11.91 8.64
N LEU A 37 23.54 -11.58 7.41
CA LEU A 37 24.43 -12.40 6.59
C LEU A 37 25.90 -12.32 6.99
N ARG A 38 26.28 -11.40 7.89
CA ARG A 38 27.69 -11.15 8.23
C ARG A 38 28.51 -12.42 8.53
N PRO A 39 28.03 -13.39 9.33
CA PRO A 39 28.80 -14.62 9.57
C PRO A 39 29.05 -15.44 8.30
N LEU A 40 28.10 -15.46 7.36
CA LEU A 40 28.26 -16.13 6.08
C LEU A 40 29.25 -15.39 5.17
N LEU A 41 29.28 -14.05 5.23
CA LEU A 41 30.23 -13.25 4.44
C LEU A 41 31.68 -13.46 4.90
N ASP A 42 31.90 -13.73 6.20
CA ASP A 42 33.22 -14.10 6.72
C ASP A 42 33.70 -15.45 6.13
N ASP A 43 32.79 -16.42 5.99
CA ASP A 43 33.08 -17.69 5.31
C ASP A 43 33.39 -17.48 3.83
N LEU A 44 32.61 -16.65 3.14
CA LEU A 44 32.82 -16.29 1.73
C LEU A 44 34.23 -15.73 1.53
N ARG A 45 34.64 -14.79 2.39
CA ARG A 45 35.98 -14.21 2.35
C ARG A 45 37.07 -15.26 2.54
N ARG A 46 36.95 -16.13 3.54
CA ARG A 46 37.99 -17.16 3.79
C ARG A 46 38.12 -18.15 2.65
N GLU A 47 37.01 -18.60 2.09
CA GLU A 47 37.00 -19.70 1.11
C GLU A 47 37.24 -19.22 -0.31
N THR A 48 36.76 -18.02 -0.64
CA THR A 48 36.89 -17.50 -2.00
C THR A 48 38.04 -16.52 -2.12
N GLY A 49 38.41 -15.77 -1.07
CA GLY A 49 39.29 -14.59 -1.15
C GLY A 49 38.56 -13.28 -1.48
N VAL A 50 37.23 -13.29 -1.66
CA VAL A 50 36.45 -12.07 -1.94
C VAL A 50 35.92 -11.46 -0.65
N GLU A 51 36.26 -10.21 -0.37
CA GLU A 51 35.65 -9.43 0.71
C GLU A 51 34.52 -8.56 0.14
N LEU A 52 33.29 -8.80 0.57
CA LEU A 52 32.16 -7.91 0.32
C LEU A 52 32.10 -6.85 1.43
N ALA A 53 32.60 -5.65 1.13
CA ALA A 53 32.58 -4.51 2.02
C ALA A 53 31.21 -3.82 1.96
N MET A 54 30.31 -4.27 2.82
CA MET A 54 28.91 -3.84 2.88
C MET A 54 28.78 -2.41 3.44
N GLU A 55 28.12 -1.54 2.69
CA GLU A 55 27.59 -0.25 3.12
C GLU A 55 26.07 -0.38 3.24
N TYR A 56 25.57 -0.48 4.47
CA TYR A 56 24.15 -0.70 4.74
C TYR A 56 23.36 0.60 4.70
N VAL A 57 22.34 0.66 3.84
CA VAL A 57 21.36 1.75 3.75
C VAL A 57 19.95 1.22 3.98
N ASP A 58 19.01 2.10 4.29
CA ASP A 58 17.63 1.70 4.60
C ASP A 58 16.86 1.27 3.34
N ASP A 59 17.16 1.86 2.18
CA ASP A 59 16.59 1.44 0.88
C ASP A 59 17.61 1.70 -0.25
N PRO A 60 18.32 0.66 -0.72
CA PRO A 60 19.27 0.78 -1.82
C PRO A 60 18.63 1.21 -3.14
N ASP A 61 17.35 0.94 -3.38
CA ASP A 61 16.68 1.29 -4.63
C ASP A 61 16.57 2.81 -4.79
N VAL A 62 16.38 3.54 -3.69
CA VAL A 62 16.37 5.02 -3.65
C VAL A 62 17.75 5.58 -4.00
N GLU A 63 18.82 5.03 -3.43
CA GLU A 63 20.19 5.46 -3.72
C GLU A 63 20.60 5.13 -5.17
N LEU A 64 20.23 3.95 -5.66
CA LEU A 64 20.36 3.57 -7.07
C LEU A 64 19.57 4.53 -7.98
N ALA A 65 18.38 4.99 -7.54
CA ALA A 65 17.56 5.97 -8.27
C ALA A 65 18.22 7.33 -8.42
N SER A 66 19.00 7.75 -7.43
CA SER A 66 19.72 9.01 -7.52
C SER A 66 20.83 9.01 -8.58
N GLY A 67 21.30 7.83 -8.99
CA GLY A 67 22.46 7.67 -9.87
C GLY A 67 23.80 8.14 -9.26
N ARG A 68 23.84 8.46 -7.96
CA ARG A 68 25.02 9.02 -7.27
C ARG A 68 25.88 7.97 -6.56
N TYR A 69 25.60 6.69 -6.75
CA TYR A 69 26.35 5.60 -6.13
C TYR A 69 27.76 5.47 -6.74
N ARG A 70 28.72 4.98 -5.95
CA ARG A 70 30.13 4.74 -6.37
C ARG A 70 30.60 3.31 -6.08
N HIS A 71 29.65 2.41 -5.86
CA HIS A 71 29.90 1.06 -5.39
C HIS A 71 30.20 0.12 -6.55
N ASP A 72 30.98 -0.93 -6.27
CA ASP A 72 31.25 -2.00 -7.24
C ASP A 72 29.99 -2.85 -7.48
N LEU A 73 29.23 -3.10 -6.41
CA LEU A 73 28.02 -3.92 -6.40
C LEU A 73 26.85 -3.23 -5.67
N ALA A 74 25.62 -3.66 -5.94
CA ALA A 74 24.46 -3.37 -5.09
C ALA A 74 23.74 -4.66 -4.71
N TRP A 75 23.14 -4.68 -3.52
CA TRP A 75 22.38 -5.82 -3.03
C TRP A 75 21.04 -5.36 -2.42
N PRO A 76 20.09 -4.90 -3.26
CA PRO A 76 18.74 -4.53 -2.84
C PRO A 76 17.87 -5.76 -2.55
N VAL A 77 16.68 -5.55 -1.97
CA VAL A 77 15.64 -6.59 -1.84
C VAL A 77 15.09 -7.04 -3.20
N THR A 78 15.13 -6.17 -4.22
CA THR A 78 14.69 -6.44 -5.58
C THR A 78 15.44 -5.56 -6.58
N ASP A 79 15.60 -6.02 -7.83
CA ASP A 79 16.15 -5.21 -8.93
C ASP A 79 15.04 -4.63 -9.83
N ARG A 80 13.77 -4.96 -9.57
CA ARG A 80 12.65 -4.62 -10.46
C ARG A 80 12.47 -3.11 -10.64
N TYR A 81 12.65 -2.33 -9.58
CA TYR A 81 12.53 -0.86 -9.64
C TYR A 81 13.66 -0.23 -10.48
N LEU A 82 14.89 -0.74 -10.35
CA LEU A 82 16.00 -0.34 -11.21
C LEU A 82 15.70 -0.67 -12.68
N HIS A 83 15.24 -1.89 -12.97
CA HIS A 83 14.88 -2.31 -14.34
C HIS A 83 13.81 -1.42 -14.97
N LEU A 84 12.76 -1.07 -14.21
CA LEU A 84 11.69 -0.19 -14.69
C LEU A 84 12.19 1.22 -15.04
N ARG A 85 13.02 1.80 -14.16
CA ARG A 85 13.59 3.13 -14.40
C ARG A 85 14.52 3.14 -15.59
N GLU A 86 15.45 2.18 -15.68
CA GLU A 86 16.38 2.08 -16.81
C GLU A 86 15.62 1.89 -18.14
N LYS A 87 14.53 1.11 -18.14
CA LYS A 87 13.63 0.98 -19.28
C LYS A 87 12.95 2.32 -19.64
N ALA A 88 12.45 3.06 -18.65
CA ALA A 88 11.84 4.38 -18.85
C ALA A 88 12.84 5.43 -19.39
N GLU A 89 14.12 5.33 -19.00
CA GLU A 89 15.21 6.17 -19.51
C GLU A 89 15.77 5.70 -20.87
N GLY A 90 15.20 4.64 -21.47
CA GLY A 90 15.60 4.12 -22.78
C GLY A 90 16.88 3.27 -22.77
N ARG A 91 17.34 2.81 -21.60
CA ARG A 91 18.59 2.05 -21.40
C ARG A 91 18.42 0.53 -21.39
N SER A 92 17.34 0.00 -21.99
CA SER A 92 16.93 -1.41 -21.91
C SER A 92 18.00 -2.47 -22.27
N ASN A 93 19.05 -2.12 -23.03
CA ASN A 93 20.14 -3.03 -23.42
C ASN A 93 21.38 -2.98 -22.50
N ALA A 94 21.37 -2.17 -21.44
CA ALA A 94 22.50 -1.93 -20.55
C ALA A 94 22.24 -2.34 -19.09
N LEU A 95 21.21 -3.17 -18.84
CA LEU A 95 20.88 -3.60 -17.49
C LEU A 95 22.08 -4.33 -16.87
N PRO A 96 22.49 -3.97 -15.64
CA PRO A 96 23.63 -4.59 -15.02
C PRO A 96 23.39 -6.08 -14.78
N THR A 97 24.47 -6.87 -14.77
CA THR A 97 24.36 -8.31 -14.45
C THR A 97 23.81 -8.46 -13.04
N SER A 98 22.79 -9.30 -12.88
CA SER A 98 22.06 -9.49 -11.62
C SER A 98 21.92 -10.99 -11.33
N THR A 99 22.27 -11.41 -10.11
CA THR A 99 22.16 -12.81 -9.68
C THR A 99 21.32 -12.89 -8.41
N THR A 100 20.18 -13.58 -8.50
CA THR A 100 19.33 -13.91 -7.35
C THR A 100 20.09 -14.80 -6.38
N VAL A 101 20.20 -14.38 -5.12
CA VAL A 101 20.89 -15.13 -4.07
C VAL A 101 19.90 -15.85 -3.15
N MET A 102 18.75 -15.24 -2.87
CA MET A 102 17.76 -15.77 -1.94
C MET A 102 16.42 -15.07 -2.13
N SER A 103 15.33 -15.56 -1.54
CA SER A 103 14.03 -14.94 -1.73
C SER A 103 13.17 -14.88 -0.46
N SER A 104 12.29 -13.89 -0.41
CA SER A 104 11.27 -13.75 0.63
C SER A 104 10.02 -13.14 0.01
N PRO A 105 8.85 -13.80 0.09
CA PRO A 105 7.60 -13.18 -0.33
C PRO A 105 7.19 -12.08 0.65
N LEU A 106 6.51 -11.05 0.13
CA LEU A 106 5.77 -10.08 0.93
C LEU A 106 4.45 -10.72 1.37
N VAL A 107 4.24 -10.78 2.68
CA VAL A 107 3.13 -11.50 3.33
C VAL A 107 2.53 -10.64 4.44
N VAL A 108 1.47 -11.14 5.09
CA VAL A 108 0.86 -10.47 6.23
C VAL A 108 1.03 -11.32 7.48
N GLY A 109 1.69 -10.81 8.51
CA GLY A 109 1.77 -11.43 9.82
C GLY A 109 0.62 -10.96 10.68
N VAL A 110 -0.27 -11.86 11.06
CA VAL A 110 -1.55 -11.51 11.71
C VAL A 110 -1.62 -12.14 13.10
N ARG A 111 -2.11 -11.40 14.09
CA ARG A 111 -2.43 -11.98 15.41
C ARG A 111 -3.52 -13.04 15.27
N PRO A 112 -3.49 -14.14 16.06
CA PRO A 112 -4.46 -15.23 15.92
C PRO A 112 -5.93 -14.81 15.90
N ALA A 113 -6.33 -13.86 16.75
CA ALA A 113 -7.71 -13.36 16.81
C ALA A 113 -8.16 -12.64 15.53
N ALA A 114 -7.25 -11.96 14.83
CA ALA A 114 -7.53 -11.30 13.55
C ALA A 114 -7.42 -12.27 12.37
N ALA A 115 -6.53 -13.26 12.43
CA ALA A 115 -6.41 -14.31 11.43
C ALA A 115 -7.73 -15.10 11.31
N ALA A 116 -8.37 -15.41 12.43
CA ALA A 116 -9.70 -16.04 12.45
C ALA A 116 -10.79 -15.23 11.72
N ARG A 117 -10.69 -13.89 11.69
CA ARG A 117 -11.62 -13.00 10.97
C ARG A 117 -11.32 -12.90 9.47
N LEU A 118 -10.05 -12.99 9.09
CA LEU A 118 -9.63 -12.96 7.67
C LEU A 118 -10.00 -14.25 6.92
N GLY A 119 -10.12 -15.38 7.62
CA GLY A 119 -10.35 -16.69 7.01
C GLY A 119 -9.05 -17.35 6.55
N ALA A 120 -9.16 -18.58 6.01
CA ALA A 120 -8.00 -19.45 5.83
C ALA A 120 -7.05 -19.04 4.68
N THR A 121 -7.56 -18.44 3.60
CA THR A 121 -6.78 -18.10 2.40
C THR A 121 -7.25 -16.78 1.77
N PRO A 122 -7.13 -15.65 2.48
CA PRO A 122 -7.60 -14.35 1.99
C PRO A 122 -6.84 -13.91 0.73
N SER A 123 -7.46 -13.07 -0.09
CA SER A 123 -6.79 -12.30 -1.15
C SER A 123 -6.30 -10.96 -0.59
N TRP A 124 -5.51 -10.21 -1.38
CA TRP A 124 -5.22 -8.81 -1.04
C TRP A 124 -6.49 -7.96 -0.96
N ALA A 125 -7.51 -8.26 -1.79
CA ALA A 125 -8.80 -7.61 -1.70
C ALA A 125 -9.52 -7.90 -0.37
N ASP A 126 -9.53 -9.16 0.10
CA ASP A 126 -10.14 -9.49 1.40
C ASP A 126 -9.42 -8.78 2.55
N ILE A 127 -8.08 -8.68 2.49
CA ILE A 127 -7.28 -7.93 3.48
C ILE A 127 -7.65 -6.45 3.45
N ALA A 128 -7.76 -5.86 2.26
CA ALA A 128 -8.19 -4.47 2.08
C ALA A 128 -9.62 -4.23 2.60
N ASP A 129 -10.52 -5.19 2.41
CA ASP A 129 -11.91 -5.11 2.90
C ASP A 129 -11.99 -5.11 4.42
N ARG A 130 -11.22 -5.98 5.09
CA ARG A 130 -11.16 -5.99 6.56
C ARG A 130 -10.51 -4.75 7.11
N ALA A 131 -9.50 -4.21 6.43
CA ALA A 131 -8.89 -2.94 6.78
C ALA A 131 -9.89 -1.77 6.64
N ALA A 132 -10.63 -1.72 5.53
CA ALA A 132 -11.64 -0.70 5.26
C ALA A 132 -12.80 -0.76 6.26
N ALA A 133 -13.20 -1.96 6.69
CA ALA A 133 -14.23 -2.16 7.70
C ALA A 133 -13.77 -1.84 9.13
N GLY A 134 -12.51 -1.46 9.33
CA GLY A 134 -11.92 -1.24 10.66
C GLY A 134 -11.72 -2.53 11.48
N GLU A 135 -11.87 -3.71 10.85
CA GLU A 135 -11.74 -5.02 11.48
C GLU A 135 -10.29 -5.55 11.49
N LEU A 136 -9.41 -4.91 10.72
CA LEU A 136 -7.99 -5.19 10.62
C LEU A 136 -7.16 -3.91 10.70
N ARG A 137 -6.56 -3.66 11.87
CA ARG A 137 -5.59 -2.57 12.06
C ARG A 137 -4.19 -3.08 11.80
N PHE A 138 -3.44 -2.51 10.87
CA PHE A 138 -2.12 -3.02 10.50
C PHE A 138 -1.04 -1.94 10.43
N GLY A 139 0.21 -2.40 10.40
CA GLY A 139 1.37 -1.58 10.08
C GLY A 139 2.05 -2.04 8.79
N MET A 140 2.53 -1.07 8.02
CA MET A 140 3.47 -1.28 6.90
C MET A 140 4.37 -0.05 6.79
N THR A 141 5.55 -0.22 6.20
CA THR A 141 6.46 0.90 5.93
C THR A 141 5.86 1.90 4.94
N ASP A 142 6.31 3.16 5.02
CA ASP A 142 5.90 4.23 4.11
C ASP A 142 6.30 3.88 2.65
N PRO A 143 5.33 3.68 1.74
CA PRO A 143 5.59 3.39 0.33
C PRO A 143 6.45 4.44 -0.39
N ALA A 144 6.48 5.69 0.10
CA ALA A 144 7.28 6.75 -0.51
C ALA A 144 8.80 6.57 -0.32
N GLY A 145 9.22 5.76 0.66
CA GLY A 145 10.64 5.52 0.97
C GLY A 145 10.99 4.07 1.27
N SER A 146 10.08 3.13 0.94
CA SER A 146 10.30 1.70 1.20
C SER A 146 9.70 0.83 0.10
N GLY A 147 10.54 -0.02 -0.49
CA GLY A 147 10.14 -1.01 -1.48
C GLY A 147 9.08 -2.02 -1.02
N SER A 148 9.02 -2.38 0.28
CA SER A 148 8.01 -3.30 0.83
C SER A 148 6.63 -2.65 0.94
N GLY A 149 6.56 -1.40 1.42
CA GLY A 149 5.34 -0.60 1.43
C GLY A 149 4.78 -0.38 0.03
N LEU A 150 5.64 -0.04 -0.95
CA LEU A 150 5.22 0.11 -2.35
C LEU A 150 4.74 -1.21 -2.94
N ALA A 151 5.41 -2.32 -2.64
CA ALA A 151 4.98 -3.65 -3.07
C ALA A 151 3.61 -4.05 -2.50
N ALA A 152 3.26 -3.61 -1.29
CA ALA A 152 1.92 -3.80 -0.72
C ALA A 152 0.85 -3.03 -1.51
N LEU A 153 1.12 -1.76 -1.88
CA LEU A 153 0.21 -0.99 -2.74
C LEU A 153 0.00 -1.65 -4.11
N VAL A 154 1.07 -2.18 -4.71
CA VAL A 154 0.99 -2.97 -5.96
C VAL A 154 0.12 -4.22 -5.76
N GLY A 155 0.27 -4.92 -4.63
CA GLY A 155 -0.57 -6.04 -4.20
C GLY A 155 -2.05 -5.71 -4.25
N VAL A 156 -2.44 -4.71 -3.49
CA VAL A 156 -3.83 -4.26 -3.36
C VAL A 156 -4.39 -3.75 -4.69
N ALA A 157 -3.63 -2.93 -5.41
CA ALA A 157 -4.08 -2.39 -6.69
C ALA A 157 -4.28 -3.50 -7.74
N THR A 158 -3.36 -4.46 -7.83
CA THR A 158 -3.45 -5.56 -8.80
C THR A 158 -4.66 -6.44 -8.50
N ALA A 159 -4.89 -6.75 -7.23
CA ALA A 159 -6.05 -7.52 -6.80
C ALA A 159 -7.37 -6.78 -7.07
N ALA A 160 -7.41 -5.47 -6.82
CA ALA A 160 -8.58 -4.64 -7.08
C ALA A 160 -8.88 -4.49 -8.58
N ALA A 161 -7.85 -4.47 -9.43
CA ALA A 161 -8.03 -4.41 -10.88
C ALA A 161 -8.63 -5.71 -11.44
N GLY A 162 -8.35 -6.86 -10.81
CA GLY A 162 -8.96 -8.15 -11.14
C GLY A 162 -8.68 -8.66 -12.57
N THR A 163 -7.72 -8.05 -13.29
CA THR A 163 -7.46 -8.35 -14.71
C THR A 163 -6.59 -9.59 -14.92
N GLY A 164 -5.94 -10.10 -13.87
CA GLY A 164 -5.03 -11.23 -13.95
C GLY A 164 -3.76 -10.92 -14.77
N GLY A 165 -3.39 -9.65 -14.89
CA GLY A 165 -2.20 -9.18 -15.60
C GLY A 165 -1.51 -8.01 -14.88
N ALA A 166 -0.50 -7.44 -15.54
CA ALA A 166 0.18 -6.25 -15.02
C ALA A 166 -0.78 -5.03 -15.05
N LEU A 167 -0.71 -4.22 -14.00
CA LEU A 167 -1.48 -2.98 -13.87
C LEU A 167 -1.11 -1.97 -14.96
N THR A 168 -2.12 -1.24 -15.44
CA THR A 168 -1.95 0.04 -16.14
C THR A 168 -2.22 1.21 -15.19
N SER A 169 -1.81 2.43 -15.57
CA SER A 169 -2.04 3.64 -14.77
C SER A 169 -3.53 3.89 -14.50
N GLU A 170 -4.37 3.60 -15.49
CA GLU A 170 -5.84 3.80 -15.43
C GLU A 170 -6.51 2.77 -14.49
N GLN A 171 -5.83 1.67 -14.18
CA GLN A 171 -6.31 0.63 -13.28
C GLN A 171 -5.96 0.89 -11.81
N VAL A 172 -5.18 1.94 -11.52
CA VAL A 172 -4.84 2.33 -10.15
C VAL A 172 -6.06 2.95 -9.46
N SER A 173 -6.78 2.13 -8.70
CA SER A 173 -7.98 2.57 -7.96
C SER A 173 -7.63 3.23 -6.63
N CYS A 174 -7.80 4.54 -6.55
CA CYS A 174 -7.70 5.29 -5.29
C CYS A 174 -8.73 4.83 -4.25
N VAL A 175 -9.90 4.34 -4.67
CA VAL A 175 -10.92 3.77 -3.75
C VAL A 175 -10.38 2.53 -3.05
N ALA A 176 -9.80 1.60 -3.82
CA ALA A 176 -9.24 0.36 -3.26
C ALA A 176 -8.04 0.64 -2.36
N LEU A 177 -7.11 1.49 -2.81
CA LEU A 177 -5.95 1.89 -2.01
C LEU A 177 -6.38 2.58 -0.73
N GLY A 178 -7.34 3.50 -0.83
CA GLY A 178 -7.80 4.25 0.33
C GLY A 178 -8.52 3.40 1.36
N GLY A 179 -9.34 2.42 0.94
CA GLY A 179 -9.96 1.46 1.85
C GLY A 179 -8.91 0.61 2.58
N PHE A 180 -7.89 0.12 1.86
CA PHE A 180 -6.77 -0.58 2.50
C PHE A 180 -6.03 0.33 3.50
N LEU A 181 -5.72 1.57 3.10
CA LEU A 181 -5.01 2.51 3.97
C LEU A 181 -5.80 2.87 5.22
N THR A 182 -7.15 2.77 5.23
CA THR A 182 -7.97 3.00 6.42
C THR A 182 -7.61 2.08 7.60
N GLY A 183 -7.16 0.85 7.34
CA GLY A 183 -6.64 -0.03 8.39
C GLY A 183 -5.21 0.27 8.82
N GLN A 184 -4.47 1.12 8.10
CA GLN A 184 -3.05 1.38 8.37
C GLN A 184 -2.88 2.35 9.55
N VAL A 185 -2.60 1.79 10.72
CA VAL A 185 -2.39 2.55 11.96
C VAL A 185 -0.91 2.84 12.24
N LEU A 186 0.01 2.08 11.62
CA LEU A 186 1.46 2.33 11.70
C LEU A 186 2.01 2.70 10.32
N ARG A 187 2.68 3.87 10.25
CA ARG A 187 3.32 4.43 9.03
C ARG A 187 4.80 4.82 9.26
N PRO A 188 5.64 3.90 9.78
CA PRO A 188 7.07 4.12 9.95
C PRO A 188 7.80 4.21 8.61
N ARG A 189 9.01 4.79 8.60
CA ARG A 189 9.82 4.84 7.37
C ARG A 189 10.62 3.56 7.14
N THR A 190 10.93 2.83 8.19
CA THR A 190 11.82 1.66 8.15
C THR A 190 11.17 0.44 8.77
N SER A 191 11.56 -0.75 8.31
CA SER A 191 11.09 -2.02 8.87
C SER A 191 11.49 -2.18 10.33
N THR A 192 12.67 -1.69 10.73
CA THR A 192 13.09 -1.70 12.15
C THR A 192 12.14 -0.90 13.03
N GLU A 193 11.77 0.31 12.60
CA GLU A 193 10.81 1.15 13.31
C GLU A 193 9.41 0.52 13.32
N LEU A 194 8.98 -0.10 12.22
CA LEU A 194 7.73 -0.85 12.13
C LEU A 194 7.63 -1.95 13.17
N LEU A 195 8.64 -2.81 13.24
CA LEU A 195 8.63 -3.90 14.21
C LEU A 195 8.67 -3.39 15.64
N ALA A 196 9.47 -2.35 15.93
CA ALA A 196 9.52 -1.75 17.26
C ALA A 196 8.16 -1.17 17.68
N GLN A 197 7.50 -0.43 16.77
CA GLN A 197 6.18 0.14 16.99
C GLN A 197 5.10 -0.93 17.16
N PHE A 198 5.17 -2.02 16.39
CA PHE A 198 4.25 -3.15 16.52
C PHE A 198 4.43 -3.88 17.85
N ILE A 199 5.67 -4.18 18.26
CA ILE A 199 5.98 -4.84 19.53
C ILE A 199 5.44 -4.02 20.72
N ALA A 200 5.55 -2.68 20.65
CA ALA A 200 5.06 -1.78 21.69
C ALA A 200 3.52 -1.72 21.77
N ARG A 201 2.80 -1.95 20.66
CA ARG A 201 1.35 -1.79 20.52
C ARG A 201 0.64 -3.08 20.10
N GLN A 202 1.12 -4.22 20.58
CA GLN A 202 0.60 -5.54 20.23
C GLN A 202 -0.88 -5.74 20.56
N ASP A 203 -1.48 -4.90 21.43
CA ASP A 203 -2.91 -4.95 21.74
C ASP A 203 -3.76 -4.14 20.74
N GLU A 204 -3.20 -3.10 20.14
CA GLU A 204 -3.87 -2.11 19.30
C GLU A 204 -3.71 -2.36 17.79
N VAL A 205 -2.76 -3.22 17.40
CA VAL A 205 -2.42 -3.52 16.01
C VAL A 205 -2.59 -5.00 15.75
N ASP A 206 -3.44 -5.34 14.79
CA ASP A 206 -3.81 -6.70 14.41
C ASP A 206 -2.78 -7.40 13.52
N ALA A 207 -2.09 -6.65 12.66
CA ALA A 207 -1.21 -7.23 11.66
C ALA A 207 -0.02 -6.35 11.26
N VAL A 208 0.96 -6.96 10.60
CA VAL A 208 2.10 -6.29 9.96
C VAL A 208 2.28 -6.84 8.55
N VAL A 209 2.39 -5.96 7.56
CA VAL A 209 2.72 -6.34 6.18
C VAL A 209 4.23 -6.19 6.00
N GLU A 210 4.93 -7.32 5.83
CA GLU A 210 6.38 -7.37 5.69
C GLU A 210 6.85 -8.66 4.99
N HIS A 211 8.14 -8.76 4.71
CA HIS A 211 8.73 -10.00 4.20
C HIS A 211 8.57 -11.19 5.17
N GLU A 212 8.32 -12.38 4.63
CA GLU A 212 8.21 -13.63 5.40
C GLU A 212 9.40 -13.86 6.32
N SER A 213 10.63 -13.67 5.82
CA SER A 213 11.85 -13.77 6.62
C SER A 213 11.84 -12.87 7.86
N THR A 214 11.44 -11.61 7.69
CA THR A 214 11.29 -10.62 8.77
C THR A 214 10.25 -11.05 9.81
N LEU A 215 9.10 -11.53 9.37
CA LEU A 215 8.03 -11.97 10.28
C LEU A 215 8.37 -13.29 11.00
N LEU A 216 9.04 -14.21 10.33
CA LEU A 216 9.54 -15.44 10.95
C LEU A 216 10.63 -15.15 11.98
N ALA A 217 11.53 -14.21 11.70
CA ALA A 217 12.52 -13.73 12.67
C ALA A 217 11.85 -13.06 13.87
N LEU A 218 10.79 -12.26 13.64
CA LEU A 218 9.99 -11.68 14.71
C LEU A 218 9.32 -12.74 15.59
N ASN A 219 8.72 -13.77 14.99
CA ASN A 219 8.16 -14.91 15.72
C ASN A 219 9.20 -15.65 16.57
N ALA A 220 10.44 -15.79 16.07
CA ALA A 220 11.53 -16.42 16.79
C ALA A 220 12.16 -15.52 17.88
N SER A 221 11.87 -14.21 17.89
CA SER A 221 12.55 -13.24 18.77
C SER A 221 12.15 -13.32 20.25
N GLY A 222 11.05 -14.00 20.58
CA GLY A 222 10.47 -14.02 21.93
C GLY A 222 9.86 -12.69 22.39
N LYS A 223 9.75 -11.69 21.52
CA LYS A 223 9.19 -10.36 21.85
C LYS A 223 7.67 -10.26 21.66
N LEU A 224 7.06 -11.29 21.06
CA LEU A 224 5.63 -11.34 20.82
C LEU A 224 4.90 -12.08 21.95
N ARG A 225 3.73 -11.59 22.35
CA ARG A 225 2.86 -12.25 23.33
C ARG A 225 2.29 -13.57 22.81
N ALA A 226 2.04 -13.63 21.51
CA ALA A 226 1.66 -14.83 20.77
C ALA A 226 2.33 -14.76 19.37
N PRO A 227 2.74 -15.90 18.80
CA PRO A 227 3.30 -15.91 17.45
C PRO A 227 2.26 -15.42 16.44
N LEU A 228 2.71 -14.67 15.45
CA LEU A 228 1.89 -14.27 14.30
C LEU A 228 1.63 -15.47 13.40
N GLU A 229 0.40 -15.56 12.93
CA GLU A 229 0.03 -16.42 11.80
C GLU A 229 0.47 -15.72 10.51
N ILE A 230 1.27 -16.42 9.70
CA ILE A 230 1.74 -15.87 8.43
C ILE A 230 0.71 -16.20 7.36
N VAL A 231 0.06 -15.15 6.87
CA VAL A 231 -0.96 -15.20 5.82
C VAL A 231 -0.30 -14.98 4.47
N TYR A 232 -0.54 -15.92 3.55
CA TYR A 232 -0.09 -15.87 2.16
C TYR A 232 -1.30 -15.58 1.26
N PRO A 233 -1.44 -14.37 0.71
CA PRO A 233 -2.56 -14.03 -0.15
C PRO A 233 -2.74 -14.99 -1.34
N ARG A 234 -3.96 -15.47 -1.57
CA ARG A 234 -4.25 -16.51 -2.58
C ARG A 234 -4.06 -16.05 -4.03
N ASP A 235 -4.22 -14.75 -4.27
CA ASP A 235 -4.08 -14.05 -5.54
C ASP A 235 -2.63 -13.69 -5.87
N GLY A 236 -1.71 -14.01 -4.95
CA GLY A 236 -0.27 -13.99 -5.15
C GLY A 236 0.44 -12.93 -4.35
N MET A 237 1.76 -13.01 -4.37
CA MET A 237 2.63 -12.15 -3.55
C MET A 237 3.78 -11.60 -4.39
N MET A 238 4.25 -10.42 -4.01
CA MET A 238 5.50 -9.90 -4.51
C MET A 238 6.65 -10.72 -3.92
N LEU A 239 7.44 -11.36 -4.79
CA LEU A 239 8.60 -12.14 -4.39
C LEU A 239 9.87 -11.29 -4.52
N SER A 240 10.41 -10.84 -3.39
CA SER A 240 11.74 -10.22 -3.32
C SER A 240 12.82 -11.29 -3.47
N ARG A 241 13.80 -11.03 -4.33
CA ARG A 241 14.83 -12.00 -4.78
C ARG A 241 16.24 -11.65 -4.35
N PHE A 242 16.42 -10.59 -3.57
CA PHE A 242 17.70 -10.16 -3.01
C PHE A 242 18.87 -10.33 -4.01
N PRO A 243 18.78 -9.72 -5.21
CA PRO A 243 19.78 -9.91 -6.22
C PRO A 243 21.07 -9.19 -5.84
N LEU A 244 22.21 -9.85 -6.06
CA LEU A 244 23.49 -9.17 -6.11
C LEU A 244 23.69 -8.63 -7.53
N ILE A 245 23.83 -7.32 -7.66
CA ILE A 245 23.90 -6.57 -8.92
C ILE A 245 25.33 -6.08 -9.14
N LEU A 246 25.88 -6.30 -10.32
CA LEU A 246 27.20 -5.84 -10.74
C LEU A 246 27.12 -4.41 -11.30
N LEU A 247 27.46 -3.40 -10.50
CA LEU A 247 27.41 -1.99 -10.92
C LEU A 247 28.64 -1.57 -11.72
N ASP A 248 29.82 -2.05 -11.35
CA ASP A 248 31.06 -1.85 -12.12
C ASP A 248 31.42 -3.11 -12.93
N PRO A 249 31.26 -3.11 -14.26
CA PRO A 249 31.61 -4.25 -15.11
C PRO A 249 33.07 -4.70 -14.99
N ALA A 250 34.00 -3.83 -14.58
CA ALA A 250 35.41 -4.18 -14.37
C ALA A 250 35.63 -5.14 -13.19
N ARG A 251 34.62 -5.33 -12.33
CA ARG A 251 34.66 -6.19 -11.14
C ARG A 251 34.04 -7.57 -11.35
N ARG A 252 33.80 -7.95 -12.60
CA ARG A 252 33.12 -9.19 -13.01
C ARG A 252 33.68 -10.46 -12.35
N ASP A 253 35.00 -10.60 -12.28
CA ASP A 253 35.62 -11.82 -11.76
C ASP A 253 35.32 -12.01 -10.27
N GLY A 254 35.48 -10.96 -9.46
CA GLY A 254 35.14 -10.96 -8.03
C GLY A 254 33.65 -11.23 -7.80
N TYR A 255 32.79 -10.61 -8.61
CA TYR A 255 31.35 -10.84 -8.61
C TYR A 255 30.97 -12.29 -8.89
N GLN A 256 31.56 -12.91 -9.93
CA GLN A 256 31.28 -14.29 -10.29
C GLN A 256 31.71 -15.27 -9.19
N ARG A 257 32.87 -15.01 -8.57
CA ARG A 257 33.35 -15.81 -7.42
C ARG A 257 32.36 -15.74 -6.26
N ALA A 258 31.93 -14.53 -5.89
CA ALA A 258 31.01 -14.34 -4.78
C ALA A 258 29.63 -14.98 -5.05
N THR A 259 29.05 -14.72 -6.22
CA THR A 259 27.72 -15.23 -6.57
C THR A 259 27.68 -16.75 -6.69
N THR A 260 28.69 -17.36 -7.34
CA THR A 260 28.81 -18.82 -7.44
C THR A 260 28.86 -19.47 -6.07
N TRP A 261 29.64 -18.91 -5.15
CA TRP A 261 29.76 -19.43 -3.79
C TRP A 261 28.46 -19.24 -2.99
N LEU A 262 27.83 -18.06 -3.10
CA LEU A 262 26.57 -17.76 -2.40
C LEU A 262 25.43 -18.68 -2.86
N GLN A 263 25.41 -19.08 -4.12
CA GLN A 263 24.43 -20.02 -4.68
C GLN A 263 24.77 -21.49 -4.36
N GLY A 264 25.94 -21.78 -3.79
CA GLY A 264 26.32 -23.12 -3.37
C GLY A 264 25.42 -23.67 -2.26
N GLU A 265 25.18 -24.97 -2.28
CA GLU A 265 24.28 -25.69 -1.35
C GLU A 265 24.54 -25.37 0.13
N ARG A 266 25.82 -25.30 0.54
CA ARG A 266 26.20 -24.97 1.92
C ARG A 266 25.75 -23.57 2.33
N ALA A 267 26.00 -22.56 1.48
CA ALA A 267 25.60 -21.19 1.74
C ALA A 267 24.07 -21.06 1.72
N GLN A 268 23.40 -21.70 0.76
CA GLN A 268 21.94 -21.67 0.64
C GLN A 268 21.23 -22.32 1.84
N ARG A 269 21.73 -23.47 2.35
CA ARG A 269 21.23 -24.05 3.60
C ARG A 269 21.41 -23.12 4.78
N TRP A 270 22.60 -22.53 4.91
CA TRP A 270 22.88 -21.58 5.98
C TRP A 270 21.91 -20.39 5.94
N ILE A 271 21.69 -19.81 4.75
CA ILE A 271 20.74 -18.70 4.54
C ILE A 271 19.34 -19.08 5.03
N MET A 272 18.82 -20.23 4.61
CA MET A 272 17.51 -20.72 5.06
C MET A 272 17.45 -20.89 6.58
N GLU A 273 18.49 -21.49 7.16
CA GLU A 273 18.58 -21.84 8.58
C GLU A 273 18.74 -20.64 9.52
N HIS A 274 19.39 -19.57 9.07
CA HIS A 274 19.76 -18.45 9.95
C HIS A 274 18.99 -17.16 9.66
N THR A 275 18.51 -16.96 8.43
CA THR A 275 17.82 -15.72 8.02
C THR A 275 16.35 -15.93 7.68
N SER A 276 15.90 -17.19 7.64
CA SER A 276 14.54 -17.55 7.20
C SER A 276 14.19 -17.04 5.79
N ARG A 277 15.21 -16.77 4.95
CA ARG A 277 15.02 -16.51 3.52
C ARG A 277 15.09 -17.82 2.76
N ARG A 278 14.26 -17.95 1.73
CA ARG A 278 14.17 -19.12 0.88
C ARG A 278 15.37 -19.19 -0.06
N ALA A 279 15.85 -20.39 -0.35
CA ALA A 279 16.95 -20.59 -1.29
C ALA A 279 16.61 -20.06 -2.70
N ALA A 280 17.64 -19.62 -3.42
CA ALA A 280 17.55 -19.32 -4.85
C ALA A 280 17.28 -20.59 -5.67
N ASP A 281 17.78 -21.74 -5.22
CA ASP A 281 17.45 -23.05 -5.79
C ASP A 281 16.20 -23.63 -5.10
N PRO A 282 15.05 -23.71 -5.79
CA PRO A 282 13.82 -24.26 -5.22
C PRO A 282 13.88 -25.79 -5.00
N ALA A 283 14.88 -26.50 -5.55
CA ALA A 283 15.06 -27.93 -5.37
C ALA A 283 15.66 -28.29 -3.99
N LEU A 284 16.30 -27.33 -3.30
CA LEU A 284 16.84 -27.57 -1.97
C LEU A 284 15.71 -27.78 -0.95
N GLU A 285 15.87 -28.80 -0.10
CA GLU A 285 14.88 -29.09 0.94
C GLU A 285 14.74 -27.91 1.91
N ARG A 286 13.51 -27.44 2.07
CA ARG A 286 13.18 -26.33 2.96
C ARG A 286 12.97 -26.81 4.41
N PRO A 287 13.51 -26.11 5.42
CA PRO A 287 13.20 -26.39 6.83
C PRO A 287 11.71 -26.16 7.09
N GLN A 288 11.17 -26.80 8.14
CA GLN A 288 9.71 -26.83 8.42
C GLN A 288 9.05 -25.45 8.34
N ARG A 289 9.66 -24.42 8.94
CA ARG A 289 9.13 -23.05 8.96
C ARG A 289 9.01 -22.37 7.59
N LEU A 290 9.72 -22.88 6.56
CA LEU A 290 9.66 -22.40 5.18
C LEU A 290 8.93 -23.38 4.24
N ARG A 291 8.32 -24.45 4.76
CA ARG A 291 7.64 -25.46 3.92
C ARG A 291 6.33 -24.97 3.31
N ALA A 292 5.73 -23.92 3.89
CA ALA A 292 4.53 -23.30 3.33
C ALA A 292 4.75 -22.99 1.84
N PRO A 293 3.84 -23.42 0.95
CA PRO A 293 3.96 -23.13 -0.46
C PRO A 293 3.80 -21.63 -0.68
N ILE A 294 4.70 -21.05 -1.48
CA ILE A 294 4.45 -19.74 -2.07
C ILE A 294 3.60 -20.00 -3.30
N GLY A 295 2.41 -19.42 -3.36
CA GLY A 295 1.52 -19.52 -4.52
C GLY A 295 2.09 -18.79 -5.74
N ASN A 296 1.21 -18.36 -6.63
CA ASN A 296 1.63 -17.59 -7.80
C ASN A 296 2.28 -16.25 -7.38
N ALA A 297 3.29 -15.83 -8.13
CA ALA A 297 3.81 -14.47 -7.97
C ALA A 297 2.75 -13.47 -8.47
N LEU A 298 2.55 -12.40 -7.72
CA LEU A 298 1.73 -11.29 -8.18
C LEU A 298 2.42 -10.64 -9.40
N TYR A 299 1.62 -10.22 -10.38
CA TYR A 299 2.13 -9.38 -11.46
C TYR A 299 2.66 -8.07 -10.90
N PHE A 300 3.87 -7.73 -11.30
CA PHE A 300 4.46 -6.43 -11.00
C PHE A 300 4.29 -5.52 -12.21
N PRO A 301 4.05 -4.21 -12.02
CA PRO A 301 3.94 -3.26 -13.10
C PRO A 301 5.15 -3.33 -14.04
N ASP A 302 4.90 -3.22 -15.34
CA ASP A 302 5.93 -3.26 -16.38
C ASP A 302 6.34 -1.86 -16.88
N ARG A 303 5.78 -0.83 -16.23
CA ARG A 303 5.87 0.60 -16.57
C ARG A 303 6.06 1.45 -15.32
N GLN A 304 6.96 2.42 -15.41
CA GLN A 304 7.26 3.35 -14.31
C GLN A 304 6.03 4.22 -13.98
N GLU A 305 5.24 4.61 -14.99
CA GLU A 305 4.07 5.48 -14.81
C GLU A 305 3.04 4.90 -13.82
N VAL A 306 2.96 3.57 -13.71
CA VAL A 306 2.05 2.88 -12.78
C VAL A 306 2.52 3.05 -11.34
N LEU A 307 3.83 2.95 -11.08
CA LEU A 307 4.39 3.18 -9.76
C LEU A 307 4.23 4.64 -9.36
N ASP A 308 4.44 5.57 -10.30
CA ASP A 308 4.25 6.99 -10.07
C ASP A 308 2.79 7.32 -9.74
N ALA A 309 1.83 6.68 -10.43
CA ALA A 309 0.40 6.79 -10.14
C ALA A 309 0.04 6.22 -8.75
N LEU A 310 0.59 5.07 -8.36
CA LEU A 310 0.40 4.48 -7.03
C LEU A 310 0.93 5.41 -5.92
N LEU A 311 2.14 5.95 -6.09
CA LEU A 311 2.73 6.88 -5.13
C LEU A 311 1.98 8.22 -5.09
N ALA A 312 1.49 8.72 -6.22
CA ALA A 312 0.65 9.91 -6.28
C ALA A 312 -0.67 9.70 -5.55
N ALA A 313 -1.34 8.56 -5.78
CA ALA A 313 -2.55 8.17 -5.07
C ALA A 313 -2.30 8.06 -3.56
N TYR A 314 -1.25 7.35 -3.14
CA TYR A 314 -0.87 7.23 -1.73
C TYR A 314 -0.61 8.60 -1.08
N ARG A 315 0.17 9.48 -1.72
CA ARG A 315 0.41 10.84 -1.20
C ARG A 315 -0.88 11.63 -1.07
N ARG A 316 -1.78 11.55 -2.05
CA ARG A 316 -3.10 12.20 -2.00
C ARG A 316 -3.92 11.68 -0.81
N LEU A 317 -3.99 10.37 -0.67
CA LEU A 317 -4.78 9.69 0.37
C LEU A 317 -4.21 9.90 1.79
N THR A 318 -2.93 10.24 1.93
CA THR A 318 -2.26 10.42 3.23
C THR A 318 -1.95 11.87 3.59
N SER A 319 -2.12 12.80 2.65
CA SER A 319 -2.03 14.24 2.90
C SER A 319 -3.30 14.68 3.66
N GLY A 320 -3.31 14.49 4.99
CA GLY A 320 -4.47 14.78 5.82
C GLY A 320 -5.00 16.22 5.67
N GLY A 321 -6.32 16.39 5.75
CA GLY A 321 -6.96 17.70 5.84
C GLY A 321 -7.11 18.48 4.53
N THR A 322 -6.77 17.91 3.37
CA THR A 322 -6.97 18.58 2.08
C THR A 322 -8.23 18.14 1.34
N HIS A 323 -8.83 17.00 1.69
CA HIS A 323 -10.04 16.47 1.04
C HIS A 323 -11.25 16.58 1.96
N GLN A 324 -12.22 17.41 1.58
CA GLN A 324 -13.48 17.60 2.33
C GLN A 324 -14.70 17.17 1.51
N VAL A 325 -15.58 16.38 2.10
CA VAL A 325 -16.89 16.05 1.51
C VAL A 325 -18.00 16.65 2.37
N VAL A 326 -18.78 17.55 1.78
CA VAL A 326 -19.88 18.24 2.47
C VAL A 326 -21.22 17.65 2.00
N PHE A 327 -21.85 16.85 2.85
CA PHE A 327 -23.19 16.33 2.64
C PHE A 327 -24.24 17.35 3.09
N VAL A 328 -25.09 17.79 2.15
CA VAL A 328 -26.20 18.70 2.38
C VAL A 328 -27.49 17.88 2.24
N LEU A 329 -28.13 17.59 3.36
CA LEU A 329 -29.19 16.59 3.46
C LEU A 329 -30.53 17.24 3.78
N ASP A 330 -31.52 17.01 2.92
CA ASP A 330 -32.88 17.51 3.07
C ASP A 330 -33.69 16.66 4.05
N TYR A 331 -34.14 17.29 5.14
CA TYR A 331 -34.99 16.72 6.19
C TYR A 331 -36.32 17.49 6.31
N SER A 332 -36.76 18.13 5.22
CA SER A 332 -38.09 18.71 5.11
C SER A 332 -39.19 17.64 5.20
N ALA A 333 -40.41 18.04 5.53
CA ALA A 333 -41.54 17.13 5.68
C ALA A 333 -41.88 16.37 4.38
N SER A 334 -41.55 16.91 3.20
CA SER A 334 -41.73 16.22 1.91
C SER A 334 -40.78 15.03 1.74
N MET A 335 -39.69 14.99 2.50
CA MET A 335 -38.74 13.88 2.55
C MET A 335 -39.18 12.74 3.48
N ALA A 336 -40.25 12.89 4.26
CA ALA A 336 -40.71 11.87 5.19
C ALA A 336 -41.06 10.54 4.49
N GLY A 337 -40.86 9.42 5.20
CA GLY A 337 -41.16 8.08 4.69
C GLY A 337 -40.11 7.55 3.70
N PRO A 338 -40.48 7.02 2.52
CA PRO A 338 -39.54 6.33 1.63
C PRO A 338 -38.37 7.19 1.11
N ARG A 339 -38.51 8.52 1.07
CA ARG A 339 -37.45 9.42 0.56
C ARG A 339 -36.29 9.56 1.55
N VAL A 340 -36.57 9.78 2.84
CA VAL A 340 -35.53 9.82 3.88
C VAL A 340 -34.88 8.46 4.08
N GLU A 341 -35.59 7.34 3.91
CA GLU A 341 -34.96 6.02 3.92
C GLU A 341 -33.99 5.81 2.76
N ARG A 342 -34.34 6.29 1.56
CA ARG A 342 -33.41 6.30 0.41
C ARG A 342 -32.24 7.25 0.62
N LEU A 343 -32.44 8.41 1.26
CA LEU A 343 -31.38 9.32 1.67
C LEU A 343 -30.40 8.62 2.62
N ARG A 344 -30.92 7.94 3.65
CA ARG A 344 -30.12 7.19 4.62
C ARG A 344 -29.34 6.06 3.97
N ALA A 345 -29.97 5.31 3.07
CA ALA A 345 -29.32 4.26 2.29
C ALA A 345 -28.22 4.83 1.38
N ALA A 346 -28.49 5.93 0.68
CA ALA A 346 -27.51 6.61 -0.15
C ALA A 346 -26.35 7.16 0.68
N PHE A 347 -26.63 7.83 1.81
CA PHE A 347 -25.59 8.27 2.74
C PHE A 347 -24.78 7.08 3.25
N ALA A 348 -25.40 5.99 3.69
CA ALA A 348 -24.70 4.79 4.15
C ALA A 348 -23.83 4.16 3.05
N ALA A 349 -24.30 4.18 1.79
CA ALA A 349 -23.54 3.73 0.63
C ALA A 349 -22.33 4.63 0.34
N LEU A 350 -22.50 5.95 0.41
CA LEU A 350 -21.45 6.95 0.17
C LEU A 350 -20.48 7.13 1.34
N SER A 351 -20.92 6.86 2.57
CA SER A 351 -20.19 7.12 3.82
C SER A 351 -19.50 5.87 4.36
N GLY A 352 -20.26 4.80 4.48
CA GLY A 352 -19.68 3.49 4.67
C GLY A 352 -20.13 2.64 5.82
N THR A 353 -21.33 2.89 6.34
CA THR A 353 -21.85 2.29 7.56
C THR A 353 -22.62 0.96 7.39
N GLY A 354 -22.72 0.41 6.17
CA GLY A 354 -23.41 -0.86 5.82
C GLY A 354 -22.52 -2.07 5.41
N THR A 355 -23.14 -3.20 5.03
CA THR A 355 -22.50 -4.53 4.90
C THR A 355 -22.03 -4.94 3.50
N GLY A 356 -21.79 -4.01 2.57
CA GLY A 356 -21.31 -4.37 1.22
C GLY A 356 -20.68 -3.20 0.47
N GLY A 357 -19.52 -3.46 -0.14
CA GLY A 357 -19.01 -2.72 -1.29
C GLY A 357 -18.23 -1.43 -1.01
N PHE A 358 -16.91 -1.54 -1.07
CA PHE A 358 -15.92 -0.57 -1.61
C PHE A 358 -16.37 0.89 -1.89
N ALA A 359 -16.42 1.75 -0.87
CA ALA A 359 -16.58 3.21 -1.06
C ALA A 359 -16.38 4.05 0.22
N ARG A 360 -15.54 3.67 1.18
CA ARG A 360 -15.83 4.04 2.59
C ARG A 360 -14.61 4.67 3.24
N PHE A 361 -14.82 5.88 3.76
CA PHE A 361 -13.91 7.03 3.94
C PHE A 361 -12.40 6.80 4.00
N HIS A 362 -11.64 7.77 3.47
CA HIS A 362 -10.19 7.79 3.58
C HIS A 362 -9.76 8.32 4.94
N LEU A 363 -8.75 7.71 5.55
CA LEU A 363 -8.05 8.34 6.69
C LEU A 363 -7.58 9.74 6.31
N GLY A 364 -7.94 10.73 7.12
CA GLY A 364 -7.61 12.15 6.91
C GLY A 364 -8.64 12.94 6.11
N GLU A 365 -9.70 12.31 5.59
CA GLU A 365 -10.83 12.97 4.94
C GLU A 365 -11.69 13.71 5.97
N THR A 366 -12.12 14.93 5.65
CA THR A 366 -13.03 15.70 6.52
C THR A 366 -14.44 15.64 5.95
N ILE A 367 -15.38 15.14 6.75
CA ILE A 367 -16.78 15.02 6.37
C ILE A 367 -17.56 16.06 7.13
N THR A 368 -18.36 16.84 6.41
CA THR A 368 -19.33 17.76 7.00
C THR A 368 -20.73 17.27 6.64
N VAL A 369 -21.55 16.94 7.63
CA VAL A 369 -22.97 16.63 7.45
C VAL A 369 -23.79 17.84 7.88
N LEU A 370 -24.47 18.47 6.93
CA LEU A 370 -25.36 19.60 7.12
C LEU A 370 -26.79 19.15 6.81
N ARG A 371 -27.65 19.13 7.84
CA ARG A 371 -29.09 18.86 7.67
C ARG A 371 -29.87 20.16 7.58
N PHE A 372 -30.84 20.21 6.68
CA PHE A 372 -31.67 21.39 6.50
C PHE A 372 -33.15 21.05 6.25
N ALA A 373 -33.99 22.06 6.41
CA ALA A 373 -35.38 22.12 5.95
C ALA A 373 -35.61 23.58 5.50
N GLY A 374 -36.57 24.32 6.05
CA GLY A 374 -36.71 25.77 5.78
C GLY A 374 -35.54 26.61 6.31
N THR A 375 -34.70 26.03 7.17
CA THR A 375 -33.44 26.58 7.68
C THR A 375 -32.45 25.42 7.92
N VAL A 376 -31.18 25.72 8.22
CA VAL A 376 -30.23 24.69 8.65
C VAL A 376 -30.55 24.22 10.05
N LEU A 377 -30.71 22.90 10.20
CA LEU A 377 -31.11 22.24 11.45
C LEU A 377 -29.90 21.87 12.30
N GLN A 378 -28.86 21.30 11.67
CA GLN A 378 -27.64 20.88 12.34
C GLN A 378 -26.50 20.79 11.33
N GLN A 379 -25.28 21.09 11.77
CA GLN A 379 -24.05 20.85 11.03
C GLN A 379 -23.06 20.12 11.95
N GLN A 380 -22.51 19.01 11.51
CA GLN A 380 -21.46 18.26 12.21
C GLN A 380 -20.30 18.02 11.26
N GLU A 381 -19.08 18.33 11.71
CA GLU A 381 -17.84 18.11 10.97
C GLU A 381 -16.97 17.11 11.73
N VAL A 382 -16.42 16.13 11.01
CA VAL A 382 -15.56 15.09 11.56
C VAL A 382 -14.44 14.80 10.58
N THR A 383 -13.19 14.78 11.06
CA THR A 383 -12.06 14.26 10.29
C THR A 383 -11.89 12.78 10.60
N ILE A 384 -11.86 11.94 9.56
CA ILE A 384 -11.78 10.49 9.72
C ILE A 384 -10.38 10.07 10.13
N THR A 385 -10.27 9.59 11.35
CA THR A 385 -9.05 8.96 11.89
C THR A 385 -9.27 7.48 12.24
N GLY A 386 -10.53 7.02 12.19
CA GLY A 386 -10.92 5.62 12.31
C GLY A 386 -12.44 5.45 12.26
N GLN A 387 -12.91 4.22 12.46
CA GLN A 387 -14.34 3.87 12.36
C GLN A 387 -15.23 4.63 13.35
N SER A 388 -14.75 4.93 14.56
CA SER A 388 -15.52 5.66 15.57
C SER A 388 -15.98 7.05 15.10
N ASP A 389 -15.19 7.70 14.25
CA ASP A 389 -15.49 9.00 13.68
C ASP A 389 -16.65 8.90 12.69
N VAL A 390 -16.67 7.83 11.89
CA VAL A 390 -17.76 7.51 10.96
C VAL A 390 -19.04 7.21 11.73
N ASP A 391 -18.95 6.38 12.76
CA ASP A 391 -20.10 5.98 13.58
C ASP A 391 -20.72 7.18 14.31
N SER A 392 -19.92 8.21 14.62
CA SER A 392 -20.40 9.46 15.23
C SER A 392 -21.37 10.26 14.35
N LEU A 393 -21.40 10.01 13.04
CA LEU A 393 -22.31 10.67 12.09
C LEU A 393 -23.67 9.97 12.01
N ALA A 394 -23.77 8.70 12.43
CA ALA A 394 -25.01 7.92 12.32
C ALA A 394 -26.20 8.56 13.07
N PRO A 395 -26.05 9.09 14.31
CA PRO A 395 -27.16 9.76 15.00
C PRO A 395 -27.66 11.01 14.29
N VAL A 396 -26.78 11.76 13.61
CA VAL A 396 -27.15 12.95 12.85
C VAL A 396 -28.09 12.56 11.71
N VAL A 397 -27.75 11.48 10.98
CA VAL A 397 -28.50 11.01 9.81
C VAL A 397 -29.78 10.24 10.21
N ALA A 398 -29.81 9.64 11.40
CA ALA A 398 -30.97 8.93 11.93
C ALA A 398 -32.13 9.84 12.39
N ALA A 399 -31.95 11.17 12.39
CA ALA A 399 -33.00 12.14 12.76
C ALA A 399 -34.28 11.99 11.92
N ALA A 400 -35.42 12.43 12.45
CA ALA A 400 -36.68 12.46 11.70
C ALA A 400 -36.67 13.58 10.65
N ALA A 401 -37.28 13.34 9.49
CA ALA A 401 -37.48 14.34 8.43
C ALA A 401 -38.87 14.97 8.57
N ASP A 402 -39.02 15.88 9.53
CA ASP A 402 -40.26 16.58 9.88
C ASP A 402 -40.14 18.11 9.82
N GLY A 403 -39.05 18.60 9.23
CA GLY A 403 -38.76 20.02 9.13
C GLY A 403 -39.77 20.78 8.26
N ARG A 404 -40.12 22.00 8.65
CA ARG A 404 -41.03 22.86 7.87
C ARG A 404 -40.26 23.64 6.80
N GLY A 405 -40.81 23.67 5.59
CA GLY A 405 -40.22 24.33 4.43
C GLY A 405 -38.96 23.63 3.92
N THR A 406 -38.46 24.10 2.79
CA THR A 406 -37.31 23.51 2.08
C THR A 406 -36.48 24.64 1.48
N ALA A 407 -35.31 24.90 2.06
CA ALA A 407 -34.39 25.98 1.70
C ALA A 407 -33.08 25.43 1.13
N ILE A 408 -33.17 24.73 0.00
CA ILE A 408 -32.08 24.04 -0.70
C ILE A 408 -30.90 24.98 -0.94
N TRP A 409 -31.18 26.12 -1.56
CA TRP A 409 -30.14 27.06 -2.00
C TRP A 409 -29.49 27.79 -0.84
N SER A 410 -30.23 28.01 0.25
CA SER A 410 -29.67 28.60 1.49
C SER A 410 -28.78 27.61 2.22
N ALA A 411 -29.15 26.33 2.24
CA ALA A 411 -28.34 25.26 2.80
C ALA A 411 -27.05 25.05 2.00
N LEU A 412 -27.14 25.07 0.66
CA LEU A 412 -25.96 25.06 -0.20
C LEU A 412 -25.06 26.27 0.04
N ASP A 413 -25.60 27.49 0.13
CA ASP A 413 -24.79 28.67 0.43
C ASP A 413 -24.03 28.53 1.77
N GLN A 414 -24.69 27.99 2.80
CA GLN A 414 -24.03 27.69 4.07
C GLN A 414 -22.95 26.61 3.92
N ALA A 415 -23.22 25.54 3.16
CA ALA A 415 -22.24 24.49 2.89
C ALA A 415 -20.98 25.07 2.23
N TYR A 416 -21.14 25.93 1.21
CA TYR A 416 -20.02 26.57 0.52
C TYR A 416 -19.20 27.50 1.41
N ARG A 417 -19.76 28.06 2.49
CA ARG A 417 -18.97 28.82 3.49
C ARG A 417 -18.10 27.93 4.37
N SER A 418 -18.44 26.65 4.48
CA SER A 418 -17.69 25.66 5.27
C SER A 418 -16.60 24.92 4.48
N VAL A 419 -16.59 25.08 3.15
CA VAL A 419 -15.65 24.43 2.23
C VAL A 419 -14.23 24.97 2.41
N ARG A 420 -13.26 24.05 2.48
CA ARG A 420 -11.82 24.33 2.60
C ARG A 420 -11.02 23.37 1.72
N GLY A 421 -9.96 23.84 1.08
CA GLY A 421 -9.04 22.98 0.30
C GLY A 421 -9.69 22.34 -0.94
N ASP A 422 -9.33 21.10 -1.23
CA ASP A 422 -9.97 20.27 -2.26
C ASP A 422 -11.26 19.70 -1.67
N ALA A 423 -12.42 20.19 -2.10
CA ALA A 423 -13.69 19.76 -1.53
C ALA A 423 -14.72 19.46 -2.60
N VAL A 424 -15.75 18.74 -2.18
CA VAL A 424 -16.92 18.43 -2.98
C VAL A 424 -18.17 18.53 -2.13
N VAL A 425 -19.25 19.01 -2.74
CA VAL A 425 -20.56 19.13 -2.09
C VAL A 425 -21.50 18.08 -2.67
N VAL A 426 -22.19 17.34 -1.81
CA VAL A 426 -23.21 16.35 -2.18
C VAL A 426 -24.55 16.80 -1.62
N LEU A 427 -25.44 17.26 -2.49
CA LEU A 427 -26.80 17.65 -2.13
C LEU A 427 -27.74 16.46 -2.30
N MET A 428 -28.55 16.13 -1.29
CA MET A 428 -29.60 15.12 -1.37
C MET A 428 -30.95 15.75 -1.02
N THR A 429 -31.87 15.78 -1.98
CA THR A 429 -33.17 16.48 -1.85
C THR A 429 -34.20 15.90 -2.83
N ASP A 430 -35.47 16.23 -2.61
CA ASP A 430 -36.54 16.02 -3.59
C ASP A 430 -36.69 17.19 -4.57
N GLY A 431 -35.92 18.28 -4.41
CA GLY A 431 -35.72 19.32 -5.41
C GLY A 431 -36.68 20.52 -5.34
N GLU A 432 -37.64 20.53 -4.41
CA GLU A 432 -38.61 21.62 -4.31
C GLU A 432 -38.16 22.71 -3.32
N ASN A 433 -37.54 23.78 -3.81
CA ASN A 433 -37.18 24.93 -2.96
C ASN A 433 -38.37 25.89 -2.75
N ASN A 434 -38.83 26.04 -1.50
CA ASN A 434 -39.97 26.90 -1.14
C ASN A 434 -39.67 27.90 0.01
N ALA A 435 -38.43 27.93 0.49
CA ALA A 435 -37.97 28.83 1.54
C ALA A 435 -36.56 29.35 1.26
N GLY A 436 -36.20 30.48 1.87
CA GLY A 436 -34.87 31.07 1.73
C GLY A 436 -34.60 31.65 0.33
N ILE A 437 -33.32 31.72 -0.04
CA ILE A 437 -32.89 32.28 -1.32
C ILE A 437 -33.27 31.38 -2.50
N SER A 438 -33.38 31.98 -3.68
CA SER A 438 -33.59 31.30 -4.97
C SER A 438 -32.30 30.75 -5.57
N ALA A 439 -32.42 29.87 -6.56
CA ALA A 439 -31.28 29.36 -7.34
C ALA A 439 -30.51 30.52 -8.02
N ALA A 440 -31.23 31.51 -8.55
CA ALA A 440 -30.63 32.68 -9.19
C ALA A 440 -29.80 33.52 -8.21
N GLU A 441 -30.28 33.73 -6.99
CA GLU A 441 -29.53 34.43 -5.95
C GLU A 441 -28.28 33.65 -5.51
N PHE A 442 -28.39 32.32 -5.38
CA PHE A 442 -27.25 31.46 -5.05
C PHE A 442 -26.13 31.52 -6.11
N LEU A 443 -26.50 31.48 -7.39
CA LEU A 443 -25.59 31.58 -8.53
C LEU A 443 -25.01 32.99 -8.70
N GLY A 444 -25.80 34.03 -8.40
CA GLY A 444 -25.40 35.44 -8.50
C GLY A 444 -24.37 35.87 -7.45
N ALA A 445 -24.21 35.12 -6.36
CA ALA A 445 -23.29 35.44 -5.26
C ALA A 445 -21.79 35.23 -5.59
N GLY A 446 -21.46 34.72 -6.78
CA GLY A 446 -20.08 34.61 -7.29
C GLY A 446 -19.66 33.19 -7.64
N LYS A 447 -18.40 33.04 -8.08
CA LYS A 447 -17.86 31.73 -8.47
C LYS A 447 -17.81 30.78 -7.29
N ARG A 448 -18.37 29.59 -7.48
CA ARG A 448 -18.33 28.47 -6.53
C ARG A 448 -17.22 27.51 -6.97
N PRO A 449 -16.11 27.40 -6.21
CA PRO A 449 -14.89 26.76 -6.70
C PRO A 449 -14.90 25.23 -6.61
N VAL A 450 -15.93 24.64 -6.01
CA VAL A 450 -16.03 23.20 -5.79
C VAL A 450 -17.27 22.61 -6.45
N PRO A 451 -17.19 21.40 -7.02
CA PRO A 451 -18.33 20.76 -7.68
C PRO A 451 -19.42 20.36 -6.69
N THR A 452 -20.67 20.60 -7.06
CA THR A 452 -21.86 20.08 -6.39
C THR A 452 -22.44 18.91 -7.18
N TYR A 453 -22.56 17.75 -6.53
CA TYR A 453 -23.29 16.59 -7.04
C TYR A 453 -24.66 16.54 -6.37
N ALA A 454 -25.72 16.60 -7.16
CA ALA A 454 -27.10 16.57 -6.65
C ALA A 454 -27.71 15.18 -6.83
N VAL A 455 -28.10 14.54 -5.74
CA VAL A 455 -28.84 13.26 -5.73
C VAL A 455 -30.32 13.57 -5.59
N ALA A 456 -31.07 13.36 -6.69
CA ALA A 456 -32.51 13.55 -6.70
C ALA A 456 -33.21 12.33 -6.08
N LEU A 457 -34.02 12.54 -5.03
CA LEU A 457 -34.71 11.50 -4.28
C LEU A 457 -36.23 11.47 -4.52
N GLY A 458 -36.73 12.18 -5.53
CA GLY A 458 -38.16 12.22 -5.89
C GLY A 458 -38.36 12.62 -7.36
N GLU A 459 -39.58 13.03 -7.70
CA GLU A 459 -39.92 13.62 -9.01
C GLU A 459 -39.46 15.10 -9.08
N ALA A 460 -38.21 15.35 -8.71
CA ALA A 460 -37.62 16.68 -8.70
C ALA A 460 -37.76 17.35 -10.07
N ASP A 461 -37.80 18.69 -10.11
CA ASP A 461 -37.51 19.44 -11.33
C ASP A 461 -36.03 19.23 -11.67
N PRO A 462 -35.68 18.35 -12.63
CA PRO A 462 -34.30 17.99 -12.89
C PRO A 462 -33.54 19.17 -13.47
N ALA A 463 -34.23 20.14 -14.08
CA ALA A 463 -33.61 21.23 -14.82
C ALA A 463 -32.98 22.27 -13.90
N GLU A 464 -33.63 22.63 -12.79
CA GLU A 464 -33.07 23.60 -11.83
C GLU A 464 -31.87 23.00 -11.07
N LEU A 465 -31.99 21.76 -10.59
CA LEU A 465 -30.90 21.05 -9.92
C LEU A 465 -29.70 20.83 -10.86
N ASP A 466 -29.94 20.41 -12.11
CA ASP A 466 -28.88 20.20 -13.10
C ASP A 466 -28.21 21.51 -13.51
N GLY A 467 -28.98 22.58 -13.68
CA GLY A 467 -28.46 23.91 -13.97
C GLY A 467 -27.47 24.40 -12.90
N VAL A 468 -27.85 24.28 -11.62
CA VAL A 468 -26.96 24.66 -10.51
C VAL A 468 -25.76 23.71 -10.42
N ALA A 469 -25.97 22.40 -10.46
CA ALA A 469 -24.89 21.42 -10.34
C ALA A 469 -23.81 21.65 -11.43
N ARG A 470 -24.21 21.81 -12.70
CA ARG A 470 -23.27 22.08 -13.80
C ARG A 470 -22.52 23.40 -13.67
N SER A 471 -23.18 24.44 -13.15
CA SER A 471 -22.53 25.75 -12.94
C SER A 471 -21.36 25.69 -11.95
N THR A 472 -21.38 24.70 -11.05
CA THR A 472 -20.32 24.45 -10.06
C THR A 472 -19.27 23.45 -10.55
N GLY A 473 -19.46 22.85 -11.74
CA GLY A 473 -18.60 21.79 -12.29
C GLY A 473 -19.00 20.37 -11.87
N GLY A 474 -20.15 20.19 -11.21
CA GLY A 474 -20.72 18.88 -10.90
C GLY A 474 -21.91 18.53 -11.81
N ARG A 475 -22.79 17.63 -11.35
CA ARG A 475 -23.96 17.14 -12.11
C ARG A 475 -25.01 16.52 -11.20
N VAL A 476 -26.20 16.26 -11.75
CA VAL A 476 -27.20 15.40 -11.10
C VAL A 476 -26.76 13.93 -11.19
N VAL A 477 -26.99 13.19 -10.11
CA VAL A 477 -26.68 11.77 -9.95
C VAL A 477 -27.99 11.07 -9.59
N GLU A 478 -28.28 9.96 -10.27
CA GLU A 478 -29.43 9.13 -9.91
C GLU A 478 -29.19 8.43 -8.57
N ALA A 479 -30.23 8.26 -7.77
CA ALA A 479 -30.17 7.52 -6.50
C ALA A 479 -30.14 5.99 -6.70
N THR A 480 -29.30 5.52 -7.62
CA THR A 480 -29.02 4.10 -7.86
C THR A 480 -27.63 3.75 -7.33
N GLU A 481 -27.42 2.51 -6.89
CA GLU A 481 -26.15 2.05 -6.33
C GLU A 481 -24.97 2.31 -7.28
N ALA A 482 -25.12 1.94 -8.55
CA ALA A 482 -24.09 2.18 -9.59
C ALA A 482 -23.80 3.67 -9.83
N SER A 483 -24.81 4.54 -9.78
CA SER A 483 -24.63 5.98 -9.98
C SER A 483 -23.97 6.65 -8.78
N LEU A 484 -24.31 6.21 -7.57
CA LEU A 484 -23.69 6.66 -6.33
C LEU A 484 -22.22 6.21 -6.27
N GLU A 485 -21.91 4.96 -6.63
CA GLU A 485 -20.53 4.48 -6.74
C GLU A 485 -19.70 5.28 -7.75
N ALA A 486 -20.27 5.55 -8.93
CA ALA A 486 -19.62 6.37 -9.95
C ALA A 486 -19.38 7.80 -9.44
N ALA A 487 -20.35 8.38 -8.74
CA ALA A 487 -20.21 9.68 -8.11
C ALA A 487 -19.11 9.67 -7.04
N VAL A 488 -19.00 8.65 -6.19
CA VAL A 488 -17.89 8.54 -5.20
C VAL A 488 -16.52 8.60 -5.87
N ARG A 489 -16.33 7.85 -6.96
CA ARG A 489 -15.06 7.86 -7.71
C ARG A 489 -14.74 9.27 -8.23
N GLU A 490 -15.75 9.93 -8.80
CA GLU A 490 -15.61 11.27 -9.36
C GLU A 490 -15.36 12.34 -8.28
N ILE A 491 -16.15 12.32 -7.20
CA ILE A 491 -16.06 13.17 -6.01
C ILE A 491 -14.65 13.11 -5.40
N ARG A 492 -14.02 11.94 -5.40
CA ARG A 492 -12.71 11.73 -4.81
C ARG A 492 -11.56 11.98 -5.78
N GLY A 493 -11.83 12.56 -6.94
CA GLY A 493 -10.82 12.87 -7.96
C GLY A 493 -10.13 11.63 -8.53
N CYS A 494 -10.79 10.47 -8.43
CA CYS A 494 -10.37 9.20 -9.00
C CYS A 494 -10.95 9.16 -10.42
N ARG A 495 -10.29 9.82 -11.38
CA ARG A 495 -10.71 9.80 -12.78
C ARG A 495 -10.15 8.60 -13.51
#